data_AF-A0A6J4K8X7-F1
#
_entry.id   AF-A0A6J4K8X7-F1
#
_cell.length_a   1.000
_cell.length_b   1.000
_cell.length_c   1.000
_cell.angle_alpha   90.00
_cell.angle_beta   90.00
_cell.angle_gamma   90.00
#
_symmetry.space_group_name_H-M   'P 1'
#
loop_
_entity.id
_entity.type
_entity.pdbx_description
1 polymer ?
#
loop_
_entity_poly.entity_id
_entity_poly.type
_entity_poly.pdbx_seq_one_letter_code
_entity_poly.pdbx_strand_id
1 'polypeptide(L)'
;MISLRTTSRYLTGAALTVLLGACADGAVTAPGDLAAPPLSVVAAGDVCSTIDFNGFTHGAGVTTVTAAGTTFAVTAVPYTGANNEVNPNTVARAFDTDALSPLEDRDLLWKPEIGGLCAACNGLGRVLVIEDPRGFATDGDSRWGGVMRFTPVAGSGTFYVKQFTAVDQDAQGSASSPYFEGMPLSLFLDNSTTAAATAQRLGNGTVQTVAVAGTPTFGTSFEFRIGNPEVGYDLGSGALDNVEVCRVTVPPPPPPPPSNPGTGTQGYWKNHPNAWPTSTIMIGGRSYSVAAAIALMQADGKGDKTYNLFAQLVAAKLNVAIGNDASCISAAIAAADAWMTTYPVGSGVKASSAAWQSIAATFTRLDEYNNGRLCAPRRS
;
A
#
# COMPACT_ATOMS: atom_id res chain seq x y z
N MET A 1 -13.44 64.25 17.65
CA MET A 1 -14.29 64.55 18.83
C MET A 1 -15.17 63.35 19.11
N ILE A 2 -15.11 62.86 20.34
CA ILE A 2 -16.01 61.84 20.91
C ILE A 2 -17.32 62.54 21.28
N SER A 3 -18.49 61.93 21.02
CA SER A 3 -19.57 61.75 22.01
C SER A 3 -20.82 61.05 21.42
N LEU A 4 -20.97 59.77 21.81
CA LEU A 4 -22.16 59.10 22.39
C LEU A 4 -23.51 59.86 22.45
N ARG A 5 -24.65 59.22 22.06
CA ARG A 5 -25.61 58.48 22.93
C ARG A 5 -27.00 58.18 22.28
N THR A 6 -27.42 56.91 22.37
CA THR A 6 -28.76 56.34 22.71
C THR A 6 -30.07 56.77 22.03
N THR A 7 -30.87 55.77 21.59
CA THR A 7 -32.15 55.37 22.25
C THR A 7 -32.67 54.02 21.71
N SER A 8 -33.68 53.47 22.40
CA SER A 8 -34.01 52.06 22.64
C SER A 8 -35.42 51.65 22.12
N ARG A 9 -35.67 50.33 22.05
CA ARG A 9 -36.94 49.52 22.14
C ARG A 9 -36.99 48.51 20.97
N TYR A 10 -37.32 47.22 21.16
CA TYR A 10 -38.56 46.65 21.68
C TYR A 10 -38.41 45.25 22.31
N LEU A 11 -39.40 44.91 23.14
CA LEU A 11 -39.60 43.71 23.98
C LEU A 11 -40.54 42.68 23.32
N THR A 12 -40.68 41.52 23.98
CA THR A 12 -41.64 40.39 23.84
C THR A 12 -41.16 39.24 22.94
N GLY A 13 -41.19 37.95 23.29
CA GLY A 13 -41.78 37.19 24.40
C GLY A 13 -42.49 35.95 23.81
N ALA A 14 -42.04 34.72 24.07
CA ALA A 14 -42.81 33.50 23.73
C ALA A 14 -42.39 32.29 24.58
N ALA A 15 -43.40 31.57 25.06
CA ALA A 15 -43.36 30.54 26.09
C ALA A 15 -43.01 29.14 25.57
N LEU A 16 -42.42 28.33 26.46
CA LEU A 16 -42.00 26.94 26.27
C LEU A 16 -43.17 25.99 26.60
N THR A 17 -43.56 25.15 25.64
CA THR A 17 -44.59 24.11 25.82
C THR A 17 -43.92 22.73 25.87
N VAL A 18 -44.11 22.02 26.99
CA VAL A 18 -43.66 20.63 27.21
C VAL A 18 -44.81 19.70 26.85
N LEU A 19 -44.61 18.79 25.89
CA LEU A 19 -45.53 17.70 25.58
C LEU A 19 -45.06 16.40 26.24
N LEU A 20 -45.91 15.86 27.13
CA LEU A 20 -45.86 14.49 27.64
C LEU A 20 -46.61 13.58 26.65
N GLY A 21 -45.91 12.63 26.05
CA GLY A 21 -46.47 11.59 25.18
C GLY A 21 -46.53 10.24 25.91
N ALA A 22 -47.72 9.64 25.90
CA ALA A 22 -48.10 8.44 26.64
C ALA A 22 -47.54 7.12 26.09
N CYS A 23 -47.52 6.11 26.97
CA CYS A 23 -47.07 4.73 26.77
C CYS A 23 -47.90 3.96 25.72
N ALA A 24 -47.23 3.13 24.93
CA ALA A 24 -47.85 2.03 24.18
C ALA A 24 -46.97 0.78 24.32
N ASP A 25 -47.60 -0.31 24.77
CA ASP A 25 -47.02 -1.64 24.96
C ASP A 25 -46.60 -2.25 23.61
N GLY A 26 -45.29 -2.44 23.42
CA GLY A 26 -44.71 -3.19 22.32
C GLY A 26 -44.06 -4.46 22.83
N ALA A 27 -44.55 -5.61 22.36
CA ALA A 27 -44.03 -6.93 22.70
C ALA A 27 -42.51 -7.05 22.42
N VAL A 28 -41.76 -7.50 23.42
CA VAL A 28 -40.33 -7.79 23.33
C VAL A 28 -40.13 -8.99 22.42
N THR A 29 -39.70 -8.76 21.19
CA THR A 29 -39.08 -9.79 20.35
C THR A 29 -37.61 -9.88 20.74
N ALA A 30 -37.14 -11.10 21.05
CA ALA A 30 -35.76 -11.35 21.41
C ALA A 30 -34.82 -10.83 20.31
N PRO A 31 -33.68 -10.20 20.66
CA PRO A 31 -32.68 -9.83 19.68
C PRO A 31 -32.17 -11.12 19.03
N GLY A 32 -32.39 -11.25 17.73
CA GLY A 32 -31.74 -12.28 16.94
C GLY A 32 -30.23 -12.13 17.08
N ASP A 33 -29.55 -13.27 17.19
CA ASP A 33 -28.10 -13.37 17.22
C ASP A 33 -27.49 -12.51 16.10
N LEU A 34 -27.00 -11.33 16.48
CA LEU A 34 -26.14 -10.54 15.62
C LEU A 34 -24.88 -11.37 15.45
N ALA A 35 -24.77 -11.99 14.26
CA ALA A 35 -23.53 -12.60 13.83
C ALA A 35 -22.38 -11.63 14.14
N ALA A 36 -21.43 -12.11 14.95
CA ALA A 36 -20.25 -11.34 15.26
C ALA A 36 -19.66 -10.80 13.94
N PRO A 37 -19.37 -9.49 13.84
CA PRO A 37 -18.74 -8.97 12.64
C PRO A 37 -17.46 -9.77 12.39
N PRO A 38 -17.14 -10.12 11.13
CA PRO A 38 -15.89 -10.79 10.83
C PRO A 38 -14.76 -9.94 11.43
N LEU A 39 -13.87 -10.61 12.19
CA LEU A 39 -12.66 -10.03 12.73
C LEU A 39 -12.01 -9.21 11.61
N SER A 40 -12.09 -7.88 11.76
CA SER A 40 -11.45 -6.96 10.84
C SER A 40 -9.95 -7.13 11.07
N VAL A 41 -9.31 -7.89 10.19
CA VAL A 41 -7.85 -7.94 10.13
C VAL A 41 -7.43 -6.52 9.78
N VAL A 42 -6.93 -5.80 10.78
CA VAL A 42 -6.35 -4.47 10.62
C VAL A 42 -5.28 -4.61 9.53
N ALA A 43 -5.48 -3.94 8.39
CA ALA A 43 -4.43 -3.84 7.38
C ALA A 43 -3.20 -3.28 8.09
N ALA A 44 -2.09 -4.02 8.06
CA ALA A 44 -0.83 -3.53 8.60
C ALA A 44 -0.53 -2.19 7.91
N GLY A 45 -0.35 -1.14 8.70
CA GLY A 45 0.07 0.15 8.17
C GLY A 45 1.52 0.06 7.68
N ASP A 46 1.87 0.89 6.70
CA ASP A 46 3.24 0.99 6.20
C ASP A 46 4.22 1.30 7.33
N VAL A 47 5.43 0.73 7.24
CA VAL A 47 6.47 0.92 8.25
C VAL A 47 7.34 2.10 7.83
N CYS A 48 7.23 3.22 8.54
CA CYS A 48 8.01 4.44 8.28
C CYS A 48 9.08 4.68 9.36
N SER A 49 10.22 5.22 8.96
CA SER A 49 11.22 5.77 9.88
C SER A 49 12.04 6.87 9.22
N THR A 50 12.63 7.73 10.04
CA THR A 50 13.43 8.87 9.60
C THR A 50 14.92 8.55 9.63
N ILE A 51 15.64 8.98 8.59
CA ILE A 51 17.10 9.05 8.56
C ILE A 51 17.50 10.48 8.94
N ASP A 52 18.14 10.66 10.09
CA ASP A 52 18.47 11.96 10.70
C ASP A 52 19.98 12.19 10.93
N PHE A 53 20.82 11.24 10.47
CA PHE A 53 22.30 11.23 10.52
C PHE A 53 22.95 11.51 11.90
N ASN A 54 22.19 11.67 12.98
CA ASN A 54 22.70 12.07 14.30
C ASN A 54 23.55 11.00 14.98
N GLY A 55 23.48 9.75 14.51
CA GLY A 55 24.35 8.66 14.93
C GLY A 55 25.81 8.77 14.44
N PHE A 56 26.10 9.71 13.54
CA PHE A 56 27.45 9.93 12.98
C PHE A 56 28.17 11.07 13.71
N THR A 57 29.51 11.05 13.68
CA THR A 57 30.34 12.18 14.13
C THR A 57 30.55 13.17 12.99
N HIS A 58 30.84 14.44 13.31
CA HIS A 58 31.23 15.44 12.31
C HIS A 58 32.37 14.90 11.41
N GLY A 59 32.20 14.99 10.10
CA GLY A 59 33.12 14.51 9.07
C GLY A 59 33.16 12.98 8.86
N ALA A 60 32.34 12.21 9.57
CA ALA A 60 32.25 10.76 9.32
C ALA A 60 31.69 10.49 7.92
N GLY A 61 32.29 9.52 7.22
CA GLY A 61 31.73 9.00 5.98
C GLY A 61 30.46 8.19 6.26
N VAL A 62 29.36 8.57 5.62
CA VAL A 62 28.07 7.88 5.70
C VAL A 62 27.96 6.94 4.51
N THR A 63 28.27 5.67 4.72
CA THR A 63 28.23 4.64 3.67
C THR A 63 27.01 3.74 3.76
N THR A 64 26.35 3.70 4.92
CA THR A 64 25.14 2.92 5.15
C THR A 64 24.23 3.61 6.16
N VAL A 65 22.91 3.55 5.94
CA VAL A 65 21.87 3.99 6.88
C VAL A 65 20.75 2.96 6.97
N THR A 66 19.97 2.97 8.05
CA THR A 66 18.83 2.04 8.20
C THR A 66 17.54 2.82 8.29
N ALA A 67 16.55 2.44 7.46
CA ALA A 67 15.20 2.97 7.52
C ALA A 67 14.16 1.94 7.05
N ALA A 68 12.94 2.03 7.56
CA ALA A 68 11.81 1.16 7.23
C ALA A 68 12.17 -0.35 7.31
N GLY A 69 12.97 -0.71 8.33
CA GLY A 69 13.44 -2.08 8.55
C GLY A 69 14.43 -2.60 7.49
N THR A 70 15.03 -1.72 6.70
CA THR A 70 15.98 -2.05 5.62
C THR A 70 17.24 -1.19 5.75
N THR A 71 18.39 -1.74 5.37
CA THR A 71 19.63 -0.97 5.27
C THR A 71 19.81 -0.47 3.84
N PHE A 72 20.22 0.78 3.70
CA PHE A 72 20.56 1.43 2.43
C PHE A 72 22.06 1.69 2.40
N ALA A 73 22.73 1.25 1.34
CA ALA A 73 24.05 1.76 0.97
C ALA A 73 23.89 3.21 0.49
N VAL A 74 24.81 4.06 0.93
CA VAL A 74 24.85 5.48 0.59
C VAL A 74 26.11 5.74 -0.22
N THR A 75 25.96 6.38 -1.37
CA THR A 75 27.08 6.79 -2.24
C THR A 75 26.91 8.24 -2.64
N ALA A 76 28.00 8.98 -2.77
CA ALA A 76 28.01 10.33 -3.32
C ALA A 76 28.84 10.39 -4.59
N VAL A 77 28.35 11.11 -5.59
CA VAL A 77 29.09 11.43 -6.80
C VAL A 77 29.05 12.95 -6.95
N PRO A 78 30.13 13.67 -6.61
CA PRO A 78 30.16 15.12 -6.81
C PRO A 78 30.12 15.46 -8.30
N TYR A 79 29.53 16.60 -8.63
CA TYR A 79 29.65 17.14 -9.99
C TYR A 79 31.04 17.73 -10.21
N THR A 80 31.42 17.86 -11.48
CA THR A 80 32.68 18.48 -11.90
C THR A 80 32.46 19.98 -12.06
N GLY A 81 33.37 20.79 -11.50
CA GLY A 81 33.30 22.25 -11.59
C GLY A 81 33.68 22.81 -12.96
N ALA A 82 33.66 24.14 -13.08
CA ALA A 82 34.24 24.84 -14.23
C ALA A 82 35.68 24.39 -14.47
N ASN A 83 36.11 24.43 -15.72
CA ASN A 83 37.48 24.10 -16.12
C ASN A 83 37.92 22.65 -15.80
N ASN A 84 36.98 21.72 -15.66
CA ASN A 84 37.23 20.31 -15.31
C ASN A 84 37.84 20.12 -13.91
N GLU A 85 37.49 20.99 -12.96
CA GLU A 85 37.89 20.79 -11.57
C GLU A 85 37.18 19.56 -10.98
N VAL A 86 37.98 18.59 -10.53
CA VAL A 86 37.48 17.33 -9.99
C VAL A 86 37.41 17.42 -8.48
N ASN A 87 36.24 17.12 -7.91
CA ASN A 87 36.10 16.87 -6.49
C ASN A 87 36.42 15.38 -6.20
N PRO A 88 37.50 15.06 -5.47
CA PRO A 88 37.88 13.68 -5.17
C PRO A 88 37.00 13.03 -4.09
N ASN A 89 36.14 13.79 -3.41
CA ASN A 89 35.34 13.31 -2.29
C ASN A 89 34.07 12.61 -2.77
N THR A 90 34.16 11.29 -2.97
CA THR A 90 33.05 10.45 -3.47
C THR A 90 32.24 9.79 -2.34
N VAL A 91 32.31 10.33 -1.12
CA VAL A 91 31.64 9.79 0.07
C VAL A 91 30.79 10.89 0.68
N ALA A 92 29.52 10.59 0.93
CA ALA A 92 28.65 11.51 1.65
C ALA A 92 29.10 11.60 3.12
N ARG A 93 29.05 12.79 3.69
CA ARG A 93 29.61 13.07 5.02
C ARG A 93 28.57 13.67 5.94
N ALA A 94 28.64 13.31 7.21
CA ALA A 94 27.84 13.96 8.23
C ALA A 94 28.50 15.29 8.64
N PHE A 95 27.81 16.40 8.39
CA PHE A 95 28.21 17.74 8.85
C PHE A 95 27.41 18.10 10.10
N ASP A 96 28.08 18.63 11.12
CA ASP A 96 27.44 19.04 12.37
C ASP A 96 27.08 20.52 12.31
N THR A 97 25.80 20.85 12.24
CA THR A 97 25.32 22.25 12.16
C THR A 97 25.57 23.02 13.45
N ASP A 98 25.83 22.31 14.55
CA ASP A 98 26.15 22.86 15.88
C ASP A 98 27.67 23.06 16.10
N ALA A 99 28.52 22.75 15.12
CA ALA A 99 29.97 22.77 15.28
C ALA A 99 30.50 24.13 15.76
N LEU A 100 31.60 24.10 16.51
CA LEU A 100 32.09 25.24 17.30
C LEU A 100 33.30 25.95 16.67
N SER A 101 33.78 25.48 15.51
CA SER A 101 34.96 26.04 14.85
C SER A 101 34.56 27.19 13.91
N PRO A 102 35.09 28.43 14.09
CA PRO A 102 34.58 29.65 13.45
C PRO A 102 34.99 29.84 11.97
N LEU A 103 35.29 28.76 11.24
CA LEU A 103 35.61 28.80 9.80
C LEU A 103 35.00 27.64 9.02
N GLU A 104 34.23 26.78 9.68
CA GLU A 104 33.47 25.75 8.99
C GLU A 104 32.29 26.38 8.25
N ASP A 105 31.84 25.70 7.20
CA ASP A 105 30.87 26.17 6.22
C ASP A 105 29.71 27.00 6.81
N ARG A 106 29.69 28.29 6.50
CA ARG A 106 28.96 29.27 7.32
C ARG A 106 27.45 29.16 7.15
N ASP A 107 26.98 28.82 5.96
CA ASP A 107 25.56 28.64 5.62
C ASP A 107 25.00 27.25 5.93
N LEU A 108 25.82 26.36 6.51
CA LEU A 108 25.35 25.18 7.24
C LEU A 108 25.39 25.34 8.76
N LEU A 109 26.15 26.30 9.29
CA LEU A 109 26.23 26.56 10.72
C LEU A 109 25.08 27.42 11.23
N TRP A 110 24.48 27.03 12.36
CA TRP A 110 23.38 27.80 12.93
C TRP A 110 23.79 28.95 13.85
N LYS A 111 24.92 28.82 14.56
CA LYS A 111 25.32 29.74 15.64
C LYS A 111 25.81 31.07 15.07
N PRO A 112 25.06 32.18 15.24
CA PRO A 112 25.50 33.48 14.74
C PRO A 112 26.74 34.01 15.48
N GLU A 113 26.96 33.59 16.74
CA GLU A 113 28.06 34.05 17.59
C GLU A 113 29.44 33.65 17.06
N ILE A 114 29.50 32.59 16.24
CA ILE A 114 30.72 32.11 15.56
C ILE A 114 30.69 32.37 14.05
N GLY A 115 29.71 33.13 13.55
CA GLY A 115 29.62 33.52 12.14
C GLY A 115 28.69 32.67 11.27
N GLY A 116 27.91 31.75 11.85
CA GLY A 116 26.91 30.95 11.14
C GLY A 116 25.78 31.79 10.54
N LEU A 117 25.27 31.35 9.39
CA LEU A 117 24.25 32.03 8.58
C LEU A 117 22.92 31.28 8.58
N CYS A 118 22.88 30.01 9.00
CA CYS A 118 21.68 29.18 8.99
C CYS A 118 20.98 29.16 10.36
N ALA A 119 20.35 30.26 10.78
CA ALA A 119 19.63 30.28 12.06
C ALA A 119 18.57 29.16 12.19
N ALA A 120 18.00 28.72 11.06
CA ALA A 120 17.03 27.63 10.99
C ALA A 120 17.64 26.23 11.14
N CYS A 121 18.97 26.09 11.05
CA CYS A 121 19.69 24.82 11.26
C CYS A 121 19.83 24.44 12.74
N ASN A 122 19.39 25.30 13.67
CA ASN A 122 19.43 25.04 15.10
C ASN A 122 18.62 23.79 15.45
N GLY A 123 19.29 22.80 16.06
CA GLY A 123 18.67 21.54 16.48
C GLY A 123 18.52 20.50 15.38
N LEU A 124 19.04 20.72 14.17
CA LEU A 124 19.16 19.67 13.15
C LEU A 124 20.23 18.63 13.53
N GLY A 125 21.29 19.05 14.20
CA GLY A 125 22.40 18.16 14.56
C GLY A 125 23.24 17.81 13.34
N ARG A 126 23.12 16.58 12.81
CA ARG A 126 23.90 16.13 11.66
C ARG A 126 23.08 16.17 10.38
N VAL A 127 23.61 16.88 9.39
CA VAL A 127 23.08 16.89 8.03
C VAL A 127 24.04 16.13 7.10
N LEU A 128 23.52 15.57 6.03
CA LEU A 128 24.31 14.87 5.03
C LEU A 128 24.72 15.81 3.89
N VAL A 129 26.01 15.88 3.63
CA VAL A 129 26.61 16.70 2.58
C VAL A 129 27.47 15.86 1.64
N ILE A 130 27.75 16.41 0.45
CA ILE A 130 28.87 15.99 -0.39
C ILE A 130 30.03 16.91 -0.02
N GLU A 131 31.18 16.39 0.41
CA GLU A 131 32.27 17.24 0.92
C GLU A 131 32.94 18.07 -0.19
N ASP A 132 33.17 19.36 0.06
CA ASP A 132 33.94 20.24 -0.84
C ASP A 132 35.36 19.70 -1.06
N PRO A 133 35.99 19.85 -2.25
CA PRO A 133 37.40 19.50 -2.43
C PRO A 133 38.37 20.17 -1.44
N ARG A 134 37.99 21.30 -0.81
CA ARG A 134 38.75 22.02 0.22
C ARG A 134 38.48 21.49 1.65
N GLY A 135 37.43 20.70 1.84
CA GLY A 135 37.03 20.09 3.12
C GLY A 135 36.26 21.01 4.08
N PHE A 136 35.98 20.52 5.29
CA PHE A 136 35.15 21.20 6.30
C PHE A 136 35.71 22.51 6.85
N ALA A 137 37.02 22.73 6.78
CA ALA A 137 37.64 23.91 7.37
C ALA A 137 37.40 25.21 6.57
N THR A 138 36.78 25.12 5.39
CA THR A 138 36.53 26.29 4.54
C THR A 138 35.10 26.34 4.04
N ASP A 139 34.61 25.26 3.42
CA ASP A 139 33.34 25.29 2.70
C ASP A 139 32.52 24.05 2.93
N GLY A 140 33.07 22.97 3.49
CA GLY A 140 32.33 21.84 4.02
C GLY A 140 31.52 21.03 3.05
N ASP A 141 30.53 21.60 2.40
CA ASP A 141 29.79 21.00 1.32
C ASP A 141 30.25 21.46 -0.07
N SER A 142 29.99 20.62 -1.06
CA SER A 142 30.47 20.79 -2.41
C SER A 142 29.71 21.93 -3.06
N ARG A 143 30.41 23.03 -3.35
CA ARG A 143 29.88 24.15 -4.14
C ARG A 143 29.26 23.75 -5.49
N TRP A 144 29.67 22.63 -6.07
CA TRP A 144 29.11 22.09 -7.33
C TRP A 144 27.97 21.12 -7.10
N GLY A 145 27.76 20.69 -5.85
CA GLY A 145 26.81 19.66 -5.48
C GLY A 145 27.20 18.30 -6.05
N GLY A 146 26.18 17.55 -6.46
CA GLY A 146 26.32 16.20 -6.95
C GLY A 146 25.08 15.35 -6.72
N VAL A 147 25.30 14.04 -6.71
CA VAL A 147 24.26 13.03 -6.50
C VAL A 147 24.55 12.25 -5.23
N MET A 148 23.62 12.26 -4.28
CA MET A 148 23.59 11.34 -3.15
C MET A 148 22.58 10.22 -3.43
N ARG A 149 23.05 9.00 -3.59
CA ARG A 149 22.23 7.83 -3.91
C ARG A 149 22.12 6.90 -2.71
N PHE A 150 20.91 6.42 -2.48
CA PHE A 150 20.55 5.45 -1.45
C PHE A 150 20.00 4.18 -2.11
N THR A 151 20.68 3.06 -1.91
CA THR A 151 20.35 1.77 -2.53
C THR A 151 20.13 0.71 -1.45
N PRO A 152 18.96 0.05 -1.37
CA PRO A 152 18.73 -1.00 -0.39
C PRO A 152 19.71 -2.17 -0.58
N VAL A 153 20.43 -2.56 0.48
CA VAL A 153 21.46 -3.63 0.42
C VAL A 153 20.88 -5.05 0.46
N ALA A 154 19.60 -5.23 0.80
CA ALA A 154 18.93 -6.54 0.79
C ALA A 154 17.40 -6.43 0.66
N GLY A 155 16.80 -7.27 -0.20
CA GLY A 155 15.36 -7.57 -0.24
C GLY A 155 14.52 -6.78 -1.26
N SER A 156 13.59 -7.48 -1.92
CA SER A 156 12.56 -6.92 -2.81
C SER A 156 11.46 -6.24 -1.99
N GLY A 157 11.76 -5.08 -1.43
CA GLY A 157 10.78 -4.19 -0.81
C GLY A 157 10.35 -3.11 -1.80
N THR A 158 9.07 -2.74 -1.76
CA THR A 158 8.60 -1.50 -2.37
C THR A 158 8.64 -0.42 -1.29
N PHE A 159 9.30 0.70 -1.57
CA PHE A 159 9.47 1.80 -0.63
C PHE A 159 8.93 3.08 -1.24
N TYR A 160 8.71 4.10 -0.43
CA TYR A 160 8.53 5.48 -0.88
C TYR A 160 9.17 6.44 0.12
N VAL A 161 9.61 7.59 -0.38
CA VAL A 161 10.02 8.71 0.47
C VAL A 161 8.78 9.57 0.70
N LYS A 162 8.46 9.85 1.96
CA LYS A 162 7.29 10.67 2.32
C LYS A 162 7.62 12.14 2.39
N GLN A 163 8.78 12.45 2.95
CA GLN A 163 9.32 13.80 3.03
C GLN A 163 10.83 13.76 3.33
N PHE A 164 11.48 14.90 3.15
CA PHE A 164 12.87 15.12 3.56
C PHE A 164 13.06 16.59 3.91
N THR A 165 14.15 16.89 4.61
CA THR A 165 14.58 18.26 4.88
C THR A 165 15.72 18.62 3.94
N ALA A 166 15.49 19.64 3.11
CA ALA A 166 16.52 20.31 2.34
C ALA A 166 17.10 21.45 3.17
N VAL A 167 18.41 21.52 3.26
CA VAL A 167 19.15 22.56 3.97
C VAL A 167 20.02 23.30 2.98
N ASP A 168 20.18 24.59 3.21
CA ASP A 168 21.04 25.50 2.47
C ASP A 168 20.83 25.40 0.95
N GLN A 169 19.64 25.81 0.52
CA GLN A 169 19.32 25.83 -0.91
C GLN A 169 19.91 27.09 -1.53
N ASP A 170 21.17 27.00 -1.93
CA ASP A 170 21.98 28.06 -2.50
C ASP A 170 21.20 28.97 -3.49
N ALA A 171 21.10 30.26 -3.17
CA ALA A 171 20.44 31.26 -4.02
C ALA A 171 21.39 32.07 -4.90
N GLN A 172 22.70 32.00 -4.66
CA GLN A 172 23.63 33.04 -5.09
C GLN A 172 24.06 32.90 -6.55
N GLY A 173 23.24 33.43 -7.45
CA GLY A 173 23.76 34.30 -8.51
C GLY A 173 23.46 35.75 -8.13
N SER A 174 24.27 36.72 -8.59
CA SER A 174 23.83 38.12 -8.67
C SER A 174 22.95 38.30 -9.92
N ALA A 175 21.94 39.17 -9.88
CA ALA A 175 20.94 39.36 -10.95
C ALA A 175 21.53 39.75 -12.33
N SER A 176 22.85 39.93 -12.40
CA SER A 176 23.65 40.24 -13.57
C SER A 176 24.32 39.02 -14.24
N SER A 177 24.24 37.81 -13.68
CA SER A 177 24.75 36.58 -14.31
C SER A 177 23.65 35.90 -15.13
N PRO A 178 23.85 35.56 -16.42
CA PRO A 178 22.84 34.87 -17.24
C PRO A 178 22.59 33.40 -16.82
N TYR A 179 23.27 32.90 -15.80
CA TYR A 179 23.17 31.54 -15.24
C TYR A 179 22.46 31.53 -13.87
N PHE A 180 21.46 32.40 -13.71
CA PHE A 180 20.88 32.87 -12.44
C PHE A 180 19.98 31.88 -11.67
N GLU A 181 19.79 30.66 -12.18
CA GLU A 181 18.91 29.67 -11.56
C GLU A 181 19.73 28.52 -10.99
N GLY A 182 20.27 28.70 -9.78
CA GLY A 182 20.80 27.59 -8.99
C GLY A 182 19.78 26.46 -8.93
N MET A 183 20.22 25.21 -9.07
CA MET A 183 19.28 24.10 -9.18
C MET A 183 18.88 23.63 -7.79
N PRO A 184 17.57 23.63 -7.47
CA PRO A 184 17.10 23.16 -6.17
C PRO A 184 17.44 21.68 -5.98
N LEU A 185 17.57 21.29 -4.71
CA LEU A 185 17.67 19.90 -4.30
C LEU A 185 16.39 19.16 -4.71
N SER A 186 16.58 18.12 -5.52
CA SER A 186 15.50 17.32 -6.08
C SER A 186 15.68 15.85 -5.76
N LEU A 187 14.56 15.20 -5.41
CA LEU A 187 14.46 13.76 -5.20
C LEU A 187 14.12 13.05 -6.50
N PHE A 188 14.85 12.01 -6.85
CA PHE A 188 14.61 11.11 -7.97
C PHE A 188 14.48 9.67 -7.48
N LEU A 189 13.65 8.89 -8.17
CA LEU A 189 13.36 7.48 -7.83
C LEU A 189 13.71 6.59 -9.04
N ASP A 190 14.33 5.43 -8.81
CA ASP A 190 14.61 4.39 -9.82
C ASP A 190 15.19 4.90 -11.15
N ASN A 191 16.16 5.81 -11.10
CA ASN A 191 16.79 6.46 -12.27
C ASN A 191 15.83 7.27 -13.17
N SER A 192 14.66 7.66 -12.65
CA SER A 192 13.74 8.57 -13.34
C SER A 192 14.45 9.85 -13.79
N THR A 193 14.05 10.39 -14.94
CA THR A 193 14.46 11.72 -15.42
C THR A 193 13.61 12.85 -14.84
N THR A 194 12.48 12.52 -14.21
CA THR A 194 11.57 13.47 -13.58
C THR A 194 11.71 13.38 -12.07
N ALA A 195 11.89 14.52 -11.41
CA ALA A 195 11.94 14.61 -9.96
C ALA A 195 10.58 14.23 -9.34
N ALA A 196 10.60 13.43 -8.28
CA ALA A 196 9.44 13.09 -7.47
C ALA A 196 9.03 14.24 -6.54
N ALA A 197 10.01 15.05 -6.10
CA ALA A 197 9.80 16.27 -5.35
C ALA A 197 11.02 17.19 -5.52
N THR A 198 10.79 18.50 -5.41
CA THR A 198 11.82 19.52 -5.57
C THR A 198 11.66 20.59 -4.50
N ALA A 199 12.76 20.93 -3.82
CA ALA A 199 12.79 22.02 -2.87
C ALA A 199 12.49 23.37 -3.54
N GLN A 200 11.94 24.31 -2.77
CA GLN A 200 11.84 25.70 -3.18
C GLN A 200 13.19 26.38 -3.01
N ARG A 201 13.49 27.32 -3.89
CA ARG A 201 14.72 28.12 -3.81
C ARG A 201 14.54 29.22 -2.77
N LEU A 202 14.90 28.94 -1.53
CA LEU A 202 14.76 29.88 -0.41
C LEU A 202 16.05 30.65 -0.11
N GLY A 203 17.20 30.16 -0.57
CA GLY A 203 18.50 30.80 -0.45
C GLY A 203 19.39 30.26 0.64
N ASN A 204 20.56 30.89 0.80
CA ASN A 204 21.60 30.39 1.69
C ASN A 204 21.13 30.39 3.15
N GLY A 205 21.52 29.37 3.90
CA GLY A 205 21.14 29.18 5.30
C GLY A 205 19.66 28.91 5.53
N THR A 206 18.95 28.38 4.52
CA THR A 206 17.54 28.03 4.65
C THR A 206 17.32 26.56 4.97
N VAL A 207 16.21 26.26 5.63
CA VAL A 207 15.79 24.90 5.94
C VAL A 207 14.34 24.75 5.47
N GLN A 208 14.10 23.68 4.70
CA GLN A 208 12.80 23.39 4.14
C GLN A 208 12.45 21.92 4.29
N THR A 209 11.31 21.62 4.90
CA THR A 209 10.68 20.31 4.80
C THR A 209 9.92 20.20 3.48
N VAL A 210 10.30 19.23 2.65
CA VAL A 210 9.73 18.96 1.34
C VAL A 210 8.90 17.70 1.40
N ALA A 211 7.58 17.82 1.23
CA ALA A 211 6.68 16.68 1.15
C ALA A 211 6.67 16.09 -0.27
N VAL A 212 6.61 14.76 -0.37
CA VAL A 212 6.51 14.05 -1.65
C VAL A 212 5.05 13.71 -1.93
N ALA A 213 4.48 14.32 -2.98
CA ALA A 213 3.08 14.13 -3.32
C ALA A 213 2.84 12.78 -4.01
N GLY A 214 1.68 12.16 -3.73
CA GLY A 214 1.22 10.96 -4.46
C GLY A 214 1.95 9.66 -4.15
N THR A 215 2.83 9.64 -3.13
CA THR A 215 3.54 8.44 -2.65
C THR A 215 4.13 7.56 -3.78
N PRO A 216 4.90 8.14 -4.72
CA PRO A 216 5.54 7.36 -5.77
C PRO A 216 6.53 6.38 -5.14
N THR A 217 6.45 5.12 -5.56
CA THR A 217 7.26 4.05 -4.99
C THR A 217 8.54 3.82 -5.78
N PHE A 218 9.56 3.31 -5.10
CA PHE A 218 10.82 2.86 -5.70
C PHE A 218 11.18 1.44 -5.23
N GLY A 219 11.96 0.72 -6.04
CA GLY A 219 12.46 -0.62 -5.73
C GLY A 219 13.98 -0.79 -5.85
N THR A 220 14.66 0.14 -6.52
CA THR A 220 16.10 0.06 -6.81
C THR A 220 16.92 1.12 -6.09
N SER A 221 16.51 2.38 -6.12
CA SER A 221 17.19 3.46 -5.37
C SER A 221 16.37 4.73 -5.35
N PHE A 222 16.67 5.59 -4.39
CA PHE A 222 16.34 7.01 -4.45
C PHE A 222 17.61 7.85 -4.44
N GLU A 223 17.55 9.01 -5.09
CA GLU A 223 18.67 9.90 -5.28
C GLU A 223 18.26 11.33 -4.95
N PHE A 224 19.12 12.04 -4.24
CA PHE A 224 19.07 13.48 -4.16
C PHE A 224 20.10 14.07 -5.09
N ARG A 225 19.67 15.02 -5.94
CA ARG A 225 20.55 15.78 -6.82
C ARG A 225 20.56 17.22 -6.34
N ILE A 226 21.75 17.76 -6.13
CA ILE A 226 21.98 19.15 -5.72
C ILE A 226 22.90 19.77 -6.78
N GLY A 227 22.54 20.93 -7.32
CA GLY A 227 23.28 21.53 -8.44
C GLY A 227 23.07 20.83 -9.79
N ASN A 228 23.91 21.15 -10.78
CA ASN A 228 23.79 20.70 -12.18
C ASN A 228 25.12 20.14 -12.71
N PRO A 229 25.17 18.94 -13.32
CA PRO A 229 26.38 18.41 -13.95
C PRO A 229 26.81 19.16 -15.23
N GLU A 230 25.90 19.88 -15.89
CA GLU A 230 26.15 20.58 -17.16
C GLU A 230 26.69 22.00 -16.97
N VAL A 231 26.64 22.53 -15.76
CA VAL A 231 26.95 23.92 -15.47
C VAL A 231 28.10 23.98 -14.48
N GLY A 232 29.29 24.37 -14.94
CA GLY A 232 30.51 24.47 -14.12
C GLY A 232 30.53 25.60 -13.10
N TYR A 233 29.39 26.07 -12.60
CA TYR A 233 29.34 27.16 -11.61
C TYR A 233 29.00 26.63 -10.20
N ASP A 234 29.35 27.42 -9.19
CA ASP A 234 29.13 27.18 -7.76
C ASP A 234 27.62 27.30 -7.43
N LEU A 235 26.83 26.31 -7.87
CA LEU A 235 25.35 26.33 -7.86
C LEU A 235 24.73 25.09 -7.18
N GLY A 236 25.53 24.32 -6.44
CA GLY A 236 25.11 23.03 -5.90
C GLY A 236 25.41 22.80 -4.42
N SER A 237 25.80 23.81 -3.64
CA SER A 237 25.84 23.65 -2.18
C SER A 237 24.44 23.37 -1.63
N GLY A 238 24.42 22.53 -0.62
CA GLY A 238 23.26 22.16 0.15
C GLY A 238 23.46 20.84 0.90
N ALA A 239 22.62 20.65 1.91
CA ALA A 239 22.59 19.44 2.72
C ALA A 239 21.20 18.81 2.78
N LEU A 240 21.18 17.55 3.20
CA LEU A 240 19.99 16.72 3.37
C LEU A 240 19.86 16.28 4.81
N ASP A 241 18.65 16.29 5.34
CA ASP A 241 18.35 15.71 6.65
C ASP A 241 16.93 15.12 6.70
N ASN A 242 16.60 14.44 7.80
CA ASN A 242 15.27 13.98 8.16
C ASN A 242 14.49 13.30 7.02
N VAL A 243 15.14 12.35 6.33
CA VAL A 243 14.50 11.61 5.22
C VAL A 243 13.55 10.57 5.79
N GLU A 244 12.26 10.80 5.68
CA GLU A 244 11.23 9.85 6.10
C GLU A 244 10.98 8.82 4.99
N VAL A 245 11.50 7.61 5.19
CA VAL A 245 11.33 6.49 4.27
C VAL A 245 10.30 5.54 4.83
N CYS A 246 9.37 5.11 3.98
CA CYS A 246 8.34 4.15 4.31
C CYS A 246 8.48 2.91 3.44
N ARG A 247 8.26 1.74 4.03
CA ARG A 247 8.14 0.47 3.31
C ARG A 247 6.67 0.15 3.15
N VAL A 248 6.26 -0.06 1.89
CA VAL A 248 4.93 -0.55 1.57
C VAL A 248 4.78 -1.94 2.15
N THR A 249 3.88 -2.09 3.11
CA THR A 249 3.54 -3.40 3.63
C THR A 249 2.39 -3.96 2.81
N VAL A 250 2.65 -5.03 2.06
CA VAL A 250 1.55 -5.81 1.49
C VAL A 250 0.93 -6.55 2.66
N PRO A 251 -0.38 -6.38 2.95
CA PRO A 251 -1.04 -7.17 3.97
C PRO A 251 -0.79 -8.65 3.69
N PRO A 252 -0.55 -9.49 4.73
CA PRO A 252 -0.47 -10.92 4.51
C PRO A 252 -1.75 -11.36 3.79
N PRO A 253 -1.65 -12.22 2.75
CA PRO A 253 -2.84 -12.74 2.10
C PRO A 253 -3.74 -13.35 3.18
N PRO A 254 -5.08 -13.21 3.07
CA PRO A 254 -5.98 -13.84 4.02
C PRO A 254 -5.64 -15.33 4.15
N PRO A 255 -5.70 -15.91 5.36
CA PRO A 255 -5.39 -17.32 5.55
C PRO A 255 -6.22 -18.15 4.56
N PRO A 256 -5.63 -19.19 3.94
CA PRO A 256 -6.39 -20.05 3.04
C PRO A 256 -7.61 -20.60 3.78
N PRO A 257 -8.79 -20.68 3.14
CA PRO A 257 -9.96 -21.31 3.76
C PRO A 257 -9.58 -22.71 4.24
N PRO A 258 -10.18 -23.20 5.34
CA PRO A 258 -9.85 -24.50 5.90
C PRO A 258 -9.97 -25.58 4.82
N SER A 259 -8.93 -26.41 4.67
CA SER A 259 -8.98 -27.60 3.82
C SER A 259 -10.08 -28.52 4.35
N ASN A 260 -11.08 -28.81 3.52
CA ASN A 260 -12.31 -29.54 3.84
C ASN A 260 -13.27 -28.81 4.81
N PRO A 261 -14.03 -27.79 4.37
CA PRO A 261 -15.09 -27.15 5.17
C PRO A 261 -16.27 -28.09 5.49
N GLY A 262 -16.26 -29.29 4.92
CA GLY A 262 -17.32 -30.27 4.97
C GLY A 262 -18.26 -30.16 3.77
N THR A 263 -18.95 -31.25 3.46
CA THR A 263 -19.88 -31.32 2.32
C THR A 263 -21.22 -30.67 2.63
N GLY A 264 -21.81 -30.02 1.63
CA GLY A 264 -23.19 -29.54 1.60
C GLY A 264 -24.05 -30.35 0.64
N THR A 265 -25.30 -30.61 1.02
CA THR A 265 -26.28 -31.27 0.16
C THR A 265 -26.76 -30.31 -0.95
N GLN A 266 -27.44 -30.84 -1.96
CA GLN A 266 -28.15 -30.05 -2.96
C GLN A 266 -29.13 -29.03 -2.35
N GLY A 267 -29.70 -29.35 -1.18
CA GLY A 267 -30.56 -28.44 -0.43
C GLY A 267 -29.81 -27.25 0.17
N TYR A 268 -28.58 -27.46 0.64
CA TYR A 268 -27.73 -26.38 1.11
C TYR A 268 -27.39 -25.42 -0.03
N TRP A 269 -26.83 -25.94 -1.12
CA TRP A 269 -26.31 -25.14 -2.23
C TRP A 269 -27.38 -24.31 -2.94
N LYS A 270 -28.59 -24.83 -3.10
CA LYS A 270 -29.69 -24.08 -3.72
C LYS A 270 -30.25 -22.94 -2.86
N ASN A 271 -30.02 -22.99 -1.54
CA ASN A 271 -30.50 -21.99 -0.58
C ASN A 271 -29.40 -21.00 -0.15
N HIS A 272 -28.15 -21.20 -0.59
CA HIS A 272 -27.01 -20.36 -0.22
C HIS A 272 -26.20 -19.91 -1.45
N PRO A 273 -26.77 -19.08 -2.34
CA PRO A 273 -26.07 -18.59 -3.54
C PRO A 273 -24.76 -17.87 -3.20
N ASN A 274 -24.71 -17.14 -2.07
CA ASN A 274 -23.52 -16.41 -1.62
C ASN A 274 -22.38 -17.34 -1.17
N ALA A 275 -22.64 -18.63 -0.96
CA ALA A 275 -21.62 -19.61 -0.58
C ALA A 275 -20.93 -20.26 -1.80
N TRP A 276 -21.42 -20.02 -3.02
CA TRP A 276 -20.84 -20.63 -4.22
C TRP A 276 -19.43 -20.06 -4.47
N PRO A 277 -18.39 -20.90 -4.60
CA PRO A 277 -17.03 -20.45 -4.84
C PRO A 277 -16.79 -19.92 -6.26
N THR A 278 -17.75 -20.14 -7.18
CA THR A 278 -17.66 -19.74 -8.58
C THR A 278 -18.95 -19.06 -9.04
N SER A 279 -18.82 -18.09 -9.95
CA SER A 279 -19.96 -17.39 -10.57
C SER A 279 -20.67 -18.20 -11.66
N THR A 280 -20.02 -19.26 -12.15
CA THR A 280 -20.57 -20.20 -13.13
C THR A 280 -20.17 -21.63 -12.78
N ILE A 281 -20.95 -22.60 -13.27
CA ILE A 281 -20.65 -24.02 -13.15
C ILE A 281 -20.89 -24.74 -14.47
N MET A 282 -19.95 -25.60 -14.86
CA MET A 282 -20.11 -26.46 -16.03
C MET A 282 -20.75 -27.78 -15.65
N ILE A 283 -21.78 -28.20 -16.38
CA ILE A 283 -22.44 -29.50 -16.22
C ILE A 283 -22.70 -30.08 -17.62
N GLY A 284 -22.17 -31.27 -17.90
CA GLY A 284 -22.37 -31.93 -19.20
C GLY A 284 -21.97 -31.09 -20.41
N GLY A 285 -20.85 -30.37 -20.30
CA GLY A 285 -20.34 -29.48 -21.36
C GLY A 285 -21.08 -28.15 -21.52
N ARG A 286 -22.06 -27.83 -20.66
CA ARG A 286 -22.80 -26.55 -20.67
C ARG A 286 -22.47 -25.71 -19.45
N SER A 287 -22.25 -24.42 -19.65
CA SER A 287 -22.02 -23.46 -18.56
C SER A 287 -23.35 -22.86 -18.07
N TYR A 288 -23.52 -22.82 -16.75
CA TYR A 288 -24.69 -22.27 -16.08
C TYR A 288 -24.27 -21.17 -15.11
N SER A 289 -24.99 -20.05 -15.09
CA SER A 289 -24.88 -19.08 -14.00
C SER A 289 -25.46 -19.67 -12.71
N VAL A 290 -25.05 -19.13 -11.55
CA VAL A 290 -25.60 -19.53 -10.23
C VAL A 290 -27.12 -19.52 -10.24
N ALA A 291 -27.74 -18.44 -10.71
CA ALA A 291 -29.19 -18.30 -10.76
C ALA A 291 -29.87 -19.36 -11.64
N ALA A 292 -29.31 -19.63 -12.83
CA ALA A 292 -29.85 -20.64 -13.75
C ALA A 292 -29.73 -22.05 -13.16
N ALA A 293 -28.58 -22.37 -12.56
CA ALA A 293 -28.37 -23.66 -11.91
C ALA A 293 -29.32 -23.86 -10.72
N ILE A 294 -29.50 -22.85 -9.87
CA ILE A 294 -30.45 -22.91 -8.74
C ILE A 294 -31.88 -23.15 -9.23
N ALA A 295 -32.33 -22.43 -10.26
CA ALA A 295 -33.67 -22.62 -10.83
C ALA A 295 -33.88 -24.07 -11.30
N LEU A 296 -32.88 -24.67 -11.95
CA LEU A 296 -32.92 -26.06 -12.38
C LEU A 296 -32.88 -27.05 -11.19
N MET A 297 -32.09 -26.77 -10.14
CA MET A 297 -32.07 -27.57 -8.91
C MET A 297 -33.38 -27.53 -8.12
N GLN A 298 -34.18 -26.48 -8.30
CA GLN A 298 -35.47 -26.29 -7.65
C GLN A 298 -36.65 -26.86 -8.45
N ALA A 299 -36.46 -27.19 -9.72
CA ALA A 299 -37.52 -27.73 -10.57
C ALA A 299 -38.03 -29.08 -10.03
N ASP A 300 -39.35 -29.29 -10.10
CA ASP A 300 -40.02 -30.52 -9.65
C ASP A 300 -39.68 -31.74 -10.52
N GLY A 301 -39.14 -31.51 -11.73
CA GLY A 301 -38.69 -32.52 -12.69
C GLY A 301 -39.80 -33.41 -13.26
N LYS A 302 -41.01 -33.44 -12.65
CA LYS A 302 -42.18 -34.23 -13.08
C LYS A 302 -41.87 -35.69 -13.47
N GLY A 303 -40.91 -36.30 -12.78
CA GLY A 303 -40.45 -37.68 -13.03
C GLY A 303 -39.25 -37.82 -13.99
N ASP A 304 -38.75 -36.72 -14.55
CA ASP A 304 -37.49 -36.65 -15.29
C ASP A 304 -36.29 -36.67 -14.34
N LYS A 305 -35.52 -37.74 -14.41
CA LYS A 305 -34.35 -37.98 -13.55
C LYS A 305 -33.14 -37.11 -13.90
N THR A 306 -33.13 -36.44 -15.05
CA THR A 306 -32.03 -35.53 -15.40
C THR A 306 -31.93 -34.36 -14.41
N TYR A 307 -33.04 -33.87 -13.86
CA TYR A 307 -33.05 -32.85 -12.82
C TYR A 307 -32.43 -33.33 -11.50
N ASN A 308 -32.69 -34.59 -11.13
CA ASN A 308 -32.11 -35.17 -9.92
C ASN A 308 -30.59 -35.29 -10.05
N LEU A 309 -30.10 -35.84 -11.16
CA LEU A 309 -28.65 -35.97 -11.38
C LEU A 309 -27.98 -34.60 -11.49
N PHE A 310 -28.60 -33.64 -12.18
CA PHE A 310 -28.11 -32.27 -12.26
C PHE A 310 -27.88 -31.68 -10.86
N ALA A 311 -28.87 -31.77 -9.97
CA ALA A 311 -28.76 -31.24 -8.62
C ALA A 311 -27.65 -31.90 -7.79
N GLN A 312 -27.48 -33.22 -7.91
CA GLN A 312 -26.42 -33.94 -7.20
C GLN A 312 -25.03 -33.62 -7.74
N LEU A 313 -24.88 -33.53 -9.05
CA LEU A 313 -23.60 -33.21 -9.69
C LEU A 313 -23.18 -31.77 -9.38
N VAL A 314 -24.10 -30.82 -9.41
CA VAL A 314 -23.84 -29.43 -9.00
C VAL A 314 -23.34 -29.38 -7.55
N ALA A 315 -24.05 -30.02 -6.62
CA ALA A 315 -23.64 -30.06 -5.21
C ALA A 315 -22.26 -30.71 -5.02
N ALA A 316 -21.98 -31.82 -5.70
CA ALA A 316 -20.69 -32.49 -5.60
C ALA A 316 -19.54 -31.63 -6.11
N LYS A 317 -19.70 -30.98 -7.26
CA LYS A 317 -18.69 -30.08 -7.81
C LYS A 317 -18.45 -28.86 -6.93
N LEU A 318 -19.48 -28.28 -6.33
CA LEU A 318 -19.34 -27.17 -5.39
C LEU A 318 -18.62 -27.62 -4.11
N ASN A 319 -18.94 -28.81 -3.60
CA ASN A 319 -18.23 -29.41 -2.47
C ASN A 319 -16.73 -29.60 -2.75
N VAL A 320 -16.36 -30.03 -3.95
CA VAL A 320 -14.95 -30.13 -4.37
C VAL A 320 -14.33 -28.75 -4.53
N ALA A 321 -15.05 -27.78 -5.11
CA ALA A 321 -14.55 -26.43 -5.34
C ALA A 321 -14.27 -25.65 -4.06
N ILE A 322 -14.96 -25.95 -2.95
CA ILE A 322 -14.63 -25.41 -1.63
C ILE A 322 -13.48 -26.16 -0.92
N GLY A 323 -12.84 -27.12 -1.58
CA GLY A 323 -11.64 -27.80 -1.09
C GLY A 323 -11.86 -29.09 -0.32
N ASN A 324 -12.99 -29.80 -0.52
CA ASN A 324 -13.17 -31.15 0.02
C ASN A 324 -12.46 -32.23 -0.82
N ASP A 325 -11.98 -33.31 -0.19
CA ASP A 325 -11.41 -34.48 -0.87
C ASP A 325 -12.41 -35.11 -1.86
N ALA A 326 -11.99 -35.26 -3.11
CA ALA A 326 -12.78 -35.82 -4.21
C ALA A 326 -12.34 -37.23 -4.62
N SER A 327 -11.33 -37.81 -3.95
CA SER A 327 -10.67 -39.07 -4.34
C SER A 327 -11.67 -40.22 -4.56
N CYS A 328 -12.75 -40.25 -3.78
CA CYS A 328 -13.77 -41.30 -3.81
C CYS A 328 -14.89 -41.09 -4.86
N ILE A 329 -14.96 -39.91 -5.49
CA ILE A 329 -16.05 -39.51 -6.41
C ILE A 329 -15.57 -38.88 -7.73
N SER A 330 -14.27 -38.71 -7.96
CA SER A 330 -13.73 -38.12 -9.20
C SER A 330 -14.25 -38.82 -10.46
N ALA A 331 -14.24 -40.16 -10.48
CA ALA A 331 -14.80 -40.97 -11.57
C ALA A 331 -16.33 -40.82 -11.68
N ALA A 332 -17.03 -40.63 -10.56
CA ALA A 332 -18.48 -40.43 -10.54
C ALA A 332 -18.87 -39.06 -11.12
N ILE A 333 -18.12 -37.99 -10.81
CA ILE A 333 -18.29 -36.67 -11.43
C ILE A 333 -18.10 -36.79 -12.95
N ALA A 334 -16.99 -37.40 -13.39
CA ALA A 334 -16.69 -37.55 -14.81
C ALA A 334 -17.78 -38.36 -15.56
N ALA A 335 -18.25 -39.46 -14.97
CA ALA A 335 -19.32 -40.27 -15.53
C ALA A 335 -20.65 -39.51 -15.61
N ALA A 336 -21.00 -38.74 -14.57
CA ALA A 336 -22.21 -37.93 -14.56
C ALA A 336 -22.16 -36.78 -15.57
N ASP A 337 -21.02 -36.11 -15.74
CA ASP A 337 -20.84 -35.10 -16.79
C ASP A 337 -20.96 -35.70 -18.19
N ALA A 338 -20.30 -36.84 -18.45
CA ALA A 338 -20.40 -37.52 -19.73
C ALA A 338 -21.85 -37.90 -20.04
N TRP A 339 -22.57 -38.45 -19.06
CA TRP A 339 -23.98 -38.81 -19.19
C TRP A 339 -24.86 -37.58 -19.44
N MET A 340 -24.64 -36.47 -18.72
CA MET A 340 -25.38 -35.21 -18.89
C MET A 340 -25.08 -34.49 -20.20
N THR A 341 -23.98 -34.83 -20.88
CA THR A 341 -23.69 -34.39 -22.26
C THR A 341 -24.67 -35.04 -23.24
N THR A 342 -24.96 -36.33 -23.05
CA THR A 342 -25.92 -37.10 -23.86
C THR A 342 -27.38 -36.82 -23.49
N TYR A 343 -27.66 -36.66 -22.18
CA TYR A 343 -28.98 -36.42 -21.63
C TYR A 343 -29.01 -35.11 -20.82
N PRO A 344 -29.08 -33.94 -21.50
CA PRO A 344 -29.12 -32.67 -20.81
C PRO A 344 -30.36 -32.55 -19.90
N VAL A 345 -30.25 -31.70 -18.88
CA VAL A 345 -31.38 -31.43 -17.97
C VAL A 345 -32.64 -31.04 -18.73
N GLY A 346 -33.76 -31.70 -18.42
CA GLY A 346 -35.04 -31.54 -19.12
C GLY A 346 -35.25 -32.46 -20.33
N SER A 347 -34.37 -33.43 -20.58
CA SER A 347 -34.51 -34.36 -21.72
C SER A 347 -35.53 -35.51 -21.50
N GLY A 348 -36.25 -35.53 -20.37
CA GLY A 348 -37.36 -36.44 -20.13
C GLY A 348 -36.97 -37.89 -19.78
N VAL A 349 -35.81 -38.10 -19.15
CA VAL A 349 -35.33 -39.46 -18.82
C VAL A 349 -36.11 -40.02 -17.65
N LYS A 350 -36.91 -41.07 -17.91
CA LYS A 350 -37.69 -41.78 -16.87
C LYS A 350 -36.81 -42.69 -16.03
N ALA A 351 -37.18 -42.87 -14.76
CA ALA A 351 -36.49 -43.77 -13.83
C ALA A 351 -36.40 -45.24 -14.30
N SER A 352 -37.41 -45.72 -15.03
CA SER A 352 -37.43 -47.09 -15.56
C SER A 352 -36.65 -47.26 -16.87
N SER A 353 -36.13 -46.18 -17.46
CA SER A 353 -35.40 -46.25 -18.72
C SER A 353 -34.01 -46.86 -18.54
N ALA A 354 -33.52 -47.55 -19.57
CA ALA A 354 -32.15 -48.08 -19.61
C ALA A 354 -31.10 -46.96 -19.42
N ALA A 355 -31.38 -45.76 -19.94
CA ALA A 355 -30.54 -44.59 -19.78
C ALA A 355 -30.35 -44.17 -18.32
N TRP A 356 -31.42 -44.21 -17.50
CA TRP A 356 -31.28 -43.94 -16.07
C TRP A 356 -30.56 -45.08 -15.34
N GLN A 357 -30.91 -46.32 -15.66
CA GLN A 357 -30.32 -47.48 -14.99
C GLN A 357 -28.80 -47.56 -15.20
N SER A 358 -28.28 -47.06 -16.32
CA SER A 358 -26.82 -47.00 -16.57
C SER A 358 -26.06 -45.99 -15.69
N ILE A 359 -26.74 -44.98 -15.11
CA ILE A 359 -26.11 -43.94 -14.28
C ILE A 359 -26.60 -43.93 -12.82
N ALA A 360 -27.59 -44.75 -12.47
CA ALA A 360 -28.22 -44.76 -11.15
C ALA A 360 -27.21 -44.99 -10.00
N ALA A 361 -26.21 -45.86 -10.21
CA ALA A 361 -25.15 -46.08 -9.21
C ALA A 361 -24.29 -44.83 -8.99
N THR A 362 -23.94 -44.12 -10.05
CA THR A 362 -23.22 -42.83 -9.99
C THR A 362 -24.04 -41.78 -9.25
N PHE A 363 -25.34 -41.70 -9.52
CA PHE A 363 -26.24 -40.81 -8.79
C PHE A 363 -26.20 -41.06 -7.27
N THR A 364 -26.35 -42.33 -6.86
CA THR A 364 -26.29 -42.72 -5.43
C THR A 364 -24.95 -42.37 -4.81
N ARG A 365 -23.84 -42.63 -5.53
CA ARG A 365 -22.48 -42.31 -5.07
C ARG A 365 -22.29 -40.81 -4.81
N LEU A 366 -22.80 -39.96 -5.70
CA LEU A 366 -22.75 -38.51 -5.52
C LEU A 366 -23.62 -38.05 -4.35
N ASP A 367 -24.80 -38.65 -4.16
CA ASP A 367 -25.65 -38.36 -3.00
C ASP A 367 -24.97 -38.74 -1.67
N GLU A 368 -24.33 -39.91 -1.58
CA GLU A 368 -23.57 -40.33 -0.40
C GLU A 368 -22.45 -39.34 -0.07
N TYR A 369 -21.70 -38.90 -1.07
CA TYR A 369 -20.66 -37.87 -0.90
C TYR A 369 -21.24 -36.54 -0.41
N ASN A 370 -22.30 -36.04 -1.05
CA ASN A 370 -22.92 -34.77 -0.68
C ASN A 370 -23.49 -34.79 0.74
N ASN A 371 -23.92 -35.94 1.23
CA ASN A 371 -24.35 -36.16 2.62
C ASN A 371 -23.20 -36.42 3.60
N GLY A 372 -21.94 -36.40 3.14
CA GLY A 372 -20.75 -36.55 3.96
C GLY A 372 -20.49 -37.98 4.43
N ARG A 373 -20.97 -38.97 3.68
CA ARG A 373 -20.85 -40.41 4.01
C ARG A 373 -19.65 -41.09 3.36
N LEU A 374 -18.83 -40.36 2.61
CA LEU A 374 -17.67 -40.87 1.87
C LEU A 374 -16.38 -40.16 2.31
N CYS A 375 -15.50 -39.81 1.36
CA CYS A 375 -14.15 -39.29 1.62
C CYS A 375 -14.10 -37.86 2.19
N ALA A 376 -15.22 -37.14 2.22
CA ALA A 376 -15.31 -35.83 2.87
C ALA A 376 -16.42 -35.85 3.92
N PRO A 377 -16.17 -35.35 5.16
CA PRO A 377 -17.17 -35.31 6.20
C PRO A 377 -18.26 -34.27 5.90
N ARG A 378 -19.43 -34.42 6.49
CA ARG A 378 -20.49 -33.40 6.40
C ARG A 378 -20.06 -32.14 7.15
N ARG A 379 -20.43 -30.97 6.64
CA ARG A 379 -20.30 -29.70 7.40
C ARG A 379 -21.01 -29.81 8.76
N SER A 380 -20.35 -29.34 9.82
CA SER A 380 -20.90 -29.23 11.17
C SER A 380 -21.83 -28.03 11.31
#